data_AF-A0A7C4WHQ2-F1
#
_entry.id   AF-A0A7C4WHQ2-F1
#
_cell.length_a   1.000
_cell.length_b   1.000
_cell.length_c   1.000
_cell.angle_alpha   90.00
_cell.angle_beta   90.00
_cell.angle_gamma   90.00
#
_symmetry.space_group_name_H-M   'P 1'
#
loop_
_entity.id
_entity.type
_entity.pdbx_description
1 polymer ?
#
loop_
_entity_poly.entity_id
_entity_poly.type
_entity_poly.pdbx_seq_one_letter_code
_entity_poly.pdbx_strand_id
1 'polypeptide(L)'
;MSQAQKKDAPEWIEDSVVFRGMIRRSGNSLAITIPAELLQRFLLKEGQEFVMLGMSRFRPDFEGALQIYLGYFIVYEKTFGISLTLSIGEKLNEVLKTLEHLATRYGATKYTKRILEDGKLEFKAIFGMIADGSFKRVRSKEEVESIMTDILAELLSMGVKIESSSLFEEILEWRNIDPSMISKLPHKATEMIRWKWEI
;
A
#
# COMPACT_ATOMS: atom_id res chain seq x y z
N MET A 1 -23.79 -40.39 8.75
CA MET A 1 -23.05 -40.36 10.04
C MET A 1 -21.58 -40.15 9.70
N SER A 2 -20.86 -39.11 10.11
CA SER A 2 -21.12 -37.87 10.85
C SER A 2 -19.93 -36.93 10.57
N GLN A 3 -20.17 -35.61 10.57
CA GLN A 3 -19.19 -34.51 10.52
C GLN A 3 -18.21 -34.47 11.72
N ALA A 4 -17.86 -35.59 12.32
CA ALA A 4 -17.11 -35.65 13.57
C ALA A 4 -15.70 -36.17 13.33
N GLN A 5 -14.81 -35.33 12.80
CA GLN A 5 -13.35 -35.43 12.97
C GLN A 5 -12.59 -34.22 12.38
N LYS A 6 -13.08 -32.99 12.56
CA LYS A 6 -12.17 -31.86 12.79
C LYS A 6 -11.91 -31.86 14.29
N LYS A 7 -10.76 -32.39 14.72
CA LYS A 7 -10.29 -32.23 16.09
C LYS A 7 -10.06 -30.74 16.31
N ASP A 8 -10.95 -30.10 17.07
CA ASP A 8 -10.76 -28.77 17.61
C ASP A 8 -9.42 -28.73 18.35
N ALA A 9 -8.44 -28.03 17.78
CA ALA A 9 -7.26 -27.65 18.54
C ALA A 9 -7.75 -26.71 19.66
N PRO A 10 -7.42 -26.96 20.94
CA PRO A 10 -7.85 -26.09 22.02
C PRO A 10 -7.29 -24.68 21.78
N GLU A 11 -8.19 -23.70 21.74
CA GLU A 11 -7.89 -22.30 21.48
C GLU A 11 -7.10 -21.71 22.67
N TRP A 12 -6.07 -20.91 22.38
CA TRP A 12 -5.39 -20.14 23.42
C TRP A 12 -6.39 -19.18 24.05
N ILE A 13 -6.40 -19.10 25.38
CA ILE A 13 -7.26 -18.18 26.12
C ILE A 13 -6.42 -16.93 26.45
N GLU A 14 -6.87 -15.78 25.95
CA GLU A 14 -6.25 -14.48 26.27
C GLU A 14 -6.59 -14.04 27.71
N ASP A 15 -5.60 -13.52 28.42
CA ASP A 15 -5.79 -12.93 29.73
C ASP A 15 -6.56 -11.60 29.63
N SER A 16 -7.28 -11.25 30.70
CA SER A 16 -8.07 -10.01 30.75
C SER A 16 -7.23 -8.73 30.90
N VAL A 17 -5.95 -8.86 31.23
CA VAL A 17 -5.05 -7.73 31.46
C VAL A 17 -4.19 -7.50 30.23
N VAL A 18 -4.27 -6.26 29.73
CA VAL A 18 -3.57 -5.82 28.52
C VAL A 18 -2.52 -4.79 28.91
N PHE A 19 -1.28 -4.98 28.47
CA PHE A 19 -0.18 -4.07 28.73
C PHE A 19 0.22 -3.32 27.46
N ARG A 20 0.24 -1.99 27.51
CA ARG A 20 0.82 -1.17 26.45
C ARG A 20 2.30 -0.96 26.72
N GLY A 21 3.11 -1.11 25.69
CA GLY A 21 4.56 -0.99 25.77
C GLY A 21 5.14 -0.29 24.54
N MET A 22 6.46 -0.07 24.60
CA MET A 22 7.22 0.52 23.51
C MET A 22 8.54 -0.24 23.35
N ILE A 23 8.91 -0.56 22.11
CA ILE A 23 10.18 -1.22 21.80
C ILE A 23 11.33 -0.28 22.13
N ARG A 24 12.25 -0.72 23.00
CA ARG A 24 13.42 0.04 23.43
C ARG A 24 14.64 -0.86 23.50
N ARG A 25 15.85 -0.30 23.31
CA ARG A 25 17.08 -1.04 23.62
C ARG A 25 17.16 -1.33 25.12
N SER A 26 17.63 -2.53 25.47
CA SER A 26 17.68 -2.97 26.86
C SER A 26 18.73 -2.19 27.68
N GLY A 27 18.36 -1.83 28.91
CA GLY A 27 19.24 -1.37 29.98
C GLY A 27 19.29 -2.39 31.12
N ASN A 28 18.87 -2.00 32.33
CA ASN A 28 19.03 -2.77 33.59
C ASN A 28 17.84 -3.69 34.00
N SER A 29 16.96 -4.08 33.08
CA SER A 29 15.80 -4.97 33.38
C SER A 29 15.91 -6.31 32.66
N LEU A 30 15.12 -7.31 33.08
CA LEU A 30 14.88 -8.51 32.27
C LEU A 30 14.33 -8.07 30.90
N ALA A 31 14.94 -8.56 29.83
CA ALA A 31 14.61 -8.20 28.45
C ALA A 31 14.40 -9.44 27.59
N ILE A 32 13.36 -9.41 26.77
CA ILE A 32 13.13 -10.40 25.72
C ILE A 32 13.81 -9.87 24.45
N THR A 33 14.75 -10.65 23.91
CA THR A 33 15.41 -10.31 22.65
C THR A 33 14.51 -10.66 21.48
N ILE A 34 14.24 -9.69 20.60
CA ILE A 34 13.58 -9.93 19.32
C ILE A 34 14.67 -10.36 18.30
N PRO A 35 14.58 -11.56 17.71
CA PRO A 35 15.52 -12.00 16.67
C PRO A 35 15.58 -11.02 15.50
N ALA A 36 16.76 -10.89 14.89
CA ALA A 36 16.99 -9.97 13.78
C ALA A 36 16.06 -10.25 12.59
N GLU A 37 15.73 -11.51 12.37
CA GLU A 37 14.83 -11.99 11.33
C GLU A 37 13.42 -11.45 11.55
N LEU A 38 12.92 -11.45 12.78
CA LEU A 38 11.60 -10.88 13.10
C LEU A 38 11.61 -9.36 13.02
N LEU A 39 12.69 -8.73 13.49
CA LEU A 39 12.88 -7.29 13.39
C LEU A 39 12.85 -6.82 11.93
N GLN A 40 13.56 -7.51 11.04
CA GLN A 40 13.54 -7.22 9.60
C GLN A 40 12.21 -7.59 8.94
N ARG A 41 11.65 -8.77 9.26
CA ARG A 41 10.41 -9.26 8.67
C ARG A 41 9.24 -8.32 8.94
N PHE A 42 9.11 -7.85 10.18
CA PHE A 42 8.00 -7.00 10.62
C PHE A 42 8.33 -5.51 10.60
N LEU A 43 9.53 -5.15 10.13
CA LEU A 43 10.01 -3.77 10.11
C LEU A 43 9.86 -3.12 11.49
N LEU A 44 10.33 -3.79 12.54
CA LEU A 44 10.26 -3.26 13.89
C LEU A 44 11.35 -2.20 14.10
N LYS A 45 11.02 -1.14 14.82
CA LYS A 45 11.95 -0.08 15.19
C LYS A 45 11.81 0.30 16.65
N GLU A 46 12.88 0.85 17.19
CA GLU A 46 12.84 1.50 18.50
C GLU A 46 11.80 2.64 18.50
N GLY A 47 11.08 2.79 19.61
CA GLY A 47 9.96 3.70 19.74
C GLY A 47 8.62 3.15 19.23
N GLN A 48 8.59 1.99 18.58
CA GLN A 48 7.34 1.37 18.14
C GLN A 48 6.50 0.92 19.34
N GLU A 49 5.27 1.40 19.43
CA GLU A 49 4.32 0.94 20.43
C GLU A 49 3.82 -0.48 20.12
N PHE A 50 3.45 -1.22 21.15
CA PHE A 50 2.79 -2.51 21.03
C PHE A 50 1.84 -2.75 22.20
N VAL A 51 0.96 -3.74 22.02
CA VAL A 51 0.15 -4.32 23.07
C VAL A 51 0.68 -5.71 23.40
N MET A 52 0.80 -6.05 24.67
CA MET A 52 1.16 -7.37 25.16
C MET A 52 0.04 -7.94 26.02
N LEU A 53 -0.27 -9.20 25.78
CA LEU A 53 -1.27 -9.96 26.53
C LEU A 53 -0.73 -11.33 26.88
N GLY A 54 -1.06 -11.78 28.09
CA GLY A 54 -0.83 -13.16 28.49
C GLY A 54 -1.81 -14.08 27.80
N MET A 55 -1.38 -15.29 27.50
CA MET A 55 -2.23 -16.34 26.98
C MET A 55 -1.95 -17.62 27.75
N SER A 56 -2.99 -18.42 27.96
CA SER A 56 -2.85 -19.72 28.59
C SER A 56 -3.63 -20.79 27.84
N ARG A 57 -3.13 -22.03 27.93
CA ARG A 57 -3.86 -23.24 27.56
C ARG A 57 -3.43 -24.38 28.47
N PHE A 58 -4.26 -25.41 28.58
CA PHE A 58 -4.03 -26.50 29.53
C PHE A 58 -4.21 -27.87 28.84
N ARG A 59 -3.12 -28.61 28.51
CA ARG A 59 -3.12 -30.05 28.10
C ARG A 59 -1.72 -30.70 28.01
N PRO A 60 -1.42 -31.80 28.75
CA PRO A 60 -1.89 -32.12 30.10
C PRO A 60 -1.36 -31.11 31.13
N ASP A 61 -0.35 -30.34 30.75
CA ASP A 61 0.29 -29.33 31.56
C ASP A 61 -0.27 -27.93 31.26
N PHE A 62 -0.03 -27.02 32.20
CA PHE A 62 -0.29 -25.60 31.99
C PHE A 62 0.79 -25.00 31.09
N GLU A 63 0.37 -24.41 29.98
CA GLU A 63 1.24 -23.68 29.06
C GLU A 63 0.88 -22.19 29.10
N GLY A 64 1.88 -21.35 29.34
CA GLY A 64 1.76 -19.88 29.26
C GLY A 64 2.48 -19.35 28.02
N ALA A 65 1.90 -18.35 27.37
CA ALA A 65 2.50 -17.60 26.28
C ALA A 65 2.28 -16.09 26.45
N LEU A 66 3.11 -15.30 25.80
CA LEU A 66 2.93 -13.86 25.66
C LEU A 66 2.70 -13.56 24.19
N GLN A 67 1.57 -12.93 23.87
CA GLN A 67 1.31 -12.41 22.54
C GLN A 67 1.66 -10.92 22.50
N ILE A 68 2.41 -10.54 21.48
CA ILE A 68 2.70 -9.14 21.15
C ILE A 68 1.86 -8.78 19.93
N TYR A 69 0.89 -7.89 20.13
CA TYR A 69 0.09 -7.31 19.08
C TYR A 69 0.66 -5.94 18.68
N LEU A 70 1.03 -5.83 17.40
CA LEU A 70 1.68 -4.63 16.85
C LEU A 70 0.67 -3.61 16.30
N GLY A 71 -0.60 -3.98 16.12
CA GLY A 71 -1.58 -3.13 15.44
C GLY A 71 -1.69 -3.42 13.94
N TYR A 72 -2.25 -2.47 13.20
CA TYR A 72 -2.37 -2.51 11.75
C TYR A 72 -1.11 -1.97 11.08
N PHE A 73 -0.57 -2.71 10.10
CA PHE A 73 0.53 -2.22 9.28
C PHE A 73 -0.01 -1.34 8.15
N ILE A 74 0.42 -0.07 8.14
CA ILE A 74 0.01 0.93 7.16
C ILE A 74 1.23 1.39 6.38
N VAL A 75 1.11 1.41 5.06
CA VAL A 75 2.14 1.87 4.14
C VAL A 75 1.66 3.13 3.44
N TYR A 76 2.48 4.17 3.46
CA TYR A 76 2.27 5.42 2.74
C TYR A 76 3.22 5.46 1.55
N GLU A 77 2.66 5.66 0.38
CA GLU A 77 3.40 5.69 -0.88
C GLU A 77 3.27 7.06 -1.52
N LYS A 78 4.40 7.75 -1.68
CA LYS A 78 4.50 8.96 -2.49
C LYS A 78 4.55 8.56 -3.97
N THR A 79 3.59 9.06 -4.74
CA THR A 79 3.42 8.71 -6.15
C THR A 79 3.30 9.96 -7.01
N PHE A 80 3.64 9.83 -8.28
CA PHE A 80 3.39 10.86 -9.29
C PHE A 80 2.24 10.43 -10.20
N GLY A 81 1.51 11.42 -10.68
CA GLY A 81 0.45 11.20 -11.64
C GLY A 81 0.24 12.37 -12.58
N ILE A 82 -0.65 12.16 -13.54
CA ILE A 82 -1.03 13.14 -14.55
C ILE A 82 -2.53 13.38 -14.46
N SER A 83 -2.92 14.64 -14.60
CA SER A 83 -4.32 15.07 -14.67
C SER A 83 -4.53 15.81 -15.97
N LEU A 84 -5.52 15.38 -16.75
CA LEU A 84 -5.87 15.95 -18.04
C LEU A 84 -7.34 16.35 -18.04
N THR A 85 -7.63 17.55 -18.53
CA THR A 85 -9.00 17.97 -18.84
C THR A 85 -9.10 18.19 -20.34
N LEU A 86 -10.02 17.46 -20.96
CA LEU A 86 -10.21 17.40 -22.40
C LEU A 86 -11.60 17.92 -22.75
N SER A 87 -11.71 18.71 -23.81
CA SER A 87 -13.01 19.05 -24.40
C SER A 87 -13.37 17.97 -25.42
N ILE A 88 -14.46 17.23 -25.16
CA ILE A 88 -14.79 16.04 -25.94
C ILE A 88 -16.18 16.18 -26.54
N GLY A 89 -16.23 16.36 -27.86
CA GLY A 89 -17.45 16.28 -28.65
C GLY A 89 -17.83 14.83 -28.99
N GLU A 90 -18.13 14.55 -30.25
CA GLU A 90 -18.65 13.23 -30.70
C GLU A 90 -17.64 12.06 -30.57
N LYS A 91 -16.36 12.32 -30.30
CA LYS A 91 -15.28 11.32 -30.24
C LYS A 91 -15.09 10.64 -28.87
N LEU A 92 -16.03 10.79 -27.94
CA LEU A 92 -15.89 10.35 -26.54
C LEU A 92 -15.45 8.89 -26.38
N ASN A 93 -16.12 7.98 -27.07
CA ASN A 93 -15.82 6.54 -26.95
C ASN A 93 -14.42 6.18 -27.45
N GLU A 94 -13.94 6.87 -28.48
CA GLU A 94 -12.61 6.64 -29.05
C GLU A 94 -11.52 7.15 -28.09
N VAL A 95 -11.69 8.38 -27.59
CA VAL A 95 -10.75 8.99 -26.62
C VAL A 95 -10.68 8.17 -25.33
N LEU A 96 -11.81 7.69 -24.82
CA LEU A 96 -11.84 6.84 -23.63
C LEU A 96 -11.05 5.55 -23.83
N LYS A 97 -11.19 4.88 -24.98
CA LYS A 97 -10.43 3.67 -25.31
C LYS A 97 -8.94 3.95 -25.42
N THR A 98 -8.56 5.05 -26.10
CA THR A 98 -7.16 5.45 -26.22
C THR A 98 -6.54 5.73 -24.84
N LEU A 99 -7.23 6.47 -23.97
CA LEU A 99 -6.73 6.76 -22.62
C LEU A 99 -6.58 5.49 -21.76
N GLU A 100 -7.51 4.55 -21.85
CA GLU A 100 -7.41 3.24 -21.18
C GLU A 100 -6.19 2.45 -21.68
N HIS A 101 -6.02 2.42 -22.99
CA HIS A 101 -4.90 1.75 -23.64
C HIS A 101 -3.57 2.38 -23.22
N LEU A 102 -3.47 3.71 -23.23
CA LEU A 102 -2.26 4.42 -22.82
C LEU A 102 -1.96 4.23 -21.32
N ALA A 103 -2.97 4.34 -20.46
CA ALA A 103 -2.80 4.06 -19.03
C ALA A 103 -2.24 2.66 -18.79
N THR A 104 -2.77 1.67 -19.50
CA THR A 104 -2.32 0.28 -19.39
C THR A 104 -0.92 0.09 -19.98
N ARG A 105 -0.65 0.62 -21.18
CA ARG A 105 0.64 0.58 -21.88
C ARG A 105 1.76 1.18 -21.01
N TYR A 106 1.51 2.35 -20.43
CA TYR A 106 2.46 3.03 -19.53
C TYR A 106 2.40 2.48 -18.10
N GLY A 107 1.59 1.47 -17.83
CA GLY A 107 1.58 0.75 -16.57
C GLY A 107 1.10 1.56 -15.38
N ALA A 108 0.15 2.48 -15.56
CA ALA A 108 -0.55 3.15 -14.47
C ALA A 108 -1.04 2.11 -13.43
N THR A 109 -0.93 2.44 -12.14
CA THR A 109 -1.45 1.59 -11.06
C THR A 109 -2.93 1.84 -10.83
N LYS A 110 -3.36 3.08 -11.06
CA LYS A 110 -4.76 3.49 -10.96
C LYS A 110 -5.01 4.59 -11.99
N TYR A 111 -6.19 4.57 -12.58
CA TYR A 111 -6.67 5.70 -13.37
C TYR A 111 -8.18 5.89 -13.15
N THR A 112 -8.65 7.12 -13.30
CA THR A 112 -10.05 7.49 -13.17
C THR A 112 -10.46 8.36 -14.34
N LYS A 113 -11.74 8.24 -14.69
CA LYS A 113 -12.37 8.98 -15.78
C LYS A 113 -13.64 9.60 -15.24
N ARG A 114 -13.82 10.90 -15.42
CA ARG A 114 -15.00 11.63 -14.98
C ARG A 114 -15.49 12.54 -16.10
N ILE A 115 -16.73 12.33 -16.53
CA ILE A 115 -17.40 13.23 -17.47
C ILE A 115 -17.98 14.39 -16.66
N LEU A 116 -17.70 15.62 -17.07
CA LEU A 116 -18.19 16.86 -16.48
C LEU A 116 -19.44 17.35 -17.24
N GLU A 117 -20.26 18.18 -16.59
CA GLU A 117 -21.55 18.63 -17.10
C GLU A 117 -21.46 19.46 -18.40
N ASP A 118 -20.29 20.03 -18.69
CA ASP A 118 -20.01 20.85 -19.87
C ASP A 118 -19.45 20.05 -21.07
N GLY A 119 -19.55 18.72 -21.05
CA GLY A 119 -19.01 17.85 -22.09
C GLY A 119 -17.49 17.71 -22.05
N LYS A 120 -16.86 18.07 -20.92
CA LYS A 120 -15.43 17.80 -20.70
C LYS A 120 -15.21 16.44 -20.06
N LEU A 121 -14.04 15.87 -20.31
CA LEU A 121 -13.55 14.68 -19.63
C LEU A 121 -12.35 15.05 -18.78
N GLU A 122 -12.43 14.71 -17.50
CA GLU A 122 -11.29 14.67 -16.60
C GLU A 122 -10.74 13.25 -16.57
N PHE A 123 -9.44 13.14 -16.84
CA PHE A 123 -8.70 11.89 -16.78
C PHE A 123 -7.53 12.05 -15.81
N LYS A 124 -7.45 11.18 -14.81
CA LYS A 124 -6.36 11.14 -13.84
C LYS A 124 -5.72 9.76 -13.90
N ALA A 125 -4.40 9.71 -14.04
CA ALA A 125 -3.64 8.46 -13.96
C ALA A 125 -2.50 8.59 -12.95
N ILE A 126 -2.34 7.57 -12.12
CA ILE A 126 -1.33 7.48 -11.06
C ILE A 126 -0.35 6.37 -11.43
N PHE A 127 0.94 6.65 -11.26
CA PHE A 127 2.03 5.75 -11.55
C PHE A 127 2.74 5.38 -10.25
N GLY A 128 2.05 4.60 -9.43
CA GLY A 128 2.60 4.01 -8.21
C GLY A 128 3.50 2.81 -8.47
N MET A 129 4.20 2.42 -7.41
CA MET A 129 4.94 1.18 -7.26
C MET A 129 4.05 0.08 -6.69
N ILE A 130 3.13 0.37 -5.76
CA ILE A 130 2.22 -0.63 -5.18
C ILE A 130 1.02 -0.85 -6.11
N ALA A 131 0.79 -2.11 -6.50
CA ALA A 131 -0.35 -2.53 -7.30
C ALA A 131 -0.94 -3.82 -6.71
N ASP A 132 -2.20 -4.15 -7.01
CA ASP A 132 -2.91 -5.31 -6.44
C ASP A 132 -2.05 -6.59 -6.47
N GLY A 133 -1.50 -6.95 -5.30
CA GLY A 133 -0.67 -8.15 -5.11
C GLY A 133 0.76 -8.10 -5.66
N SER A 134 1.26 -6.97 -6.17
CA SER A 134 2.61 -6.88 -6.73
C SER A 134 3.26 -5.50 -6.61
N PHE A 135 4.58 -5.43 -6.84
CA PHE A 135 5.28 -4.15 -6.98
C PHE A 135 5.71 -3.91 -8.42
N LYS A 136 5.42 -2.72 -8.92
CA LYS A 136 5.95 -2.18 -10.17
C LYS A 136 7.26 -1.45 -9.91
N ARG A 137 7.95 -1.05 -10.98
CA ARG A 137 9.12 -0.18 -10.87
C ARG A 137 8.69 1.21 -10.40
N VAL A 138 9.45 1.79 -9.48
CA VAL A 138 9.33 3.22 -9.14
C VAL A 138 9.56 4.05 -10.41
N ARG A 139 8.71 5.04 -10.63
CA ARG A 139 8.88 6.02 -11.71
C ARG A 139 9.32 7.36 -11.15
N SER A 140 10.27 8.00 -11.82
CA SER A 140 10.68 9.36 -11.47
C SER A 140 9.66 10.37 -11.99
N LYS A 141 9.73 11.61 -11.50
CA LYS A 141 8.87 12.69 -11.98
C LYS A 141 9.09 12.95 -13.47
N GLU A 142 10.35 12.95 -13.91
CA GLU A 142 10.77 13.19 -15.30
C GLU A 142 10.22 12.11 -16.24
N GLU A 143 10.17 10.86 -15.77
CA GLU A 143 9.57 9.77 -16.53
C GLU A 143 8.07 9.95 -16.69
N VAL A 144 7.37 10.36 -15.63
CA VAL A 144 5.92 10.63 -15.71
C VAL A 144 5.63 11.85 -16.59
N GLU A 145 6.52 12.84 -16.60
CA GLU A 145 6.44 13.99 -17.51
C GLU A 145 6.64 13.60 -18.99
N SER A 146 7.57 12.69 -19.27
CA SER A 146 7.72 12.11 -20.62
C SER A 146 6.46 11.36 -21.05
N ILE A 147 5.87 10.56 -20.16
CA ILE A 147 4.61 9.86 -20.43
C ILE A 147 3.47 10.86 -20.73
N MET A 148 3.38 11.93 -19.94
CA MET A 148 2.38 12.98 -20.18
C MET A 148 2.55 13.58 -21.58
N THR A 149 3.80 13.89 -21.97
CA THR A 149 4.12 14.46 -23.27
C THR A 149 3.68 13.55 -24.42
N ASP A 150 3.98 12.24 -24.31
CA ASP A 150 3.55 11.25 -25.32
C ASP A 150 2.02 11.14 -25.41
N ILE A 151 1.33 11.09 -24.27
CA ILE A 151 -0.14 11.03 -24.22
C ILE A 151 -0.75 12.28 -24.87
N LEU A 152 -0.22 13.46 -24.58
CA LEU A 152 -0.68 14.71 -25.17
C LEU A 152 -0.48 14.71 -26.70
N ALA A 153 0.67 14.24 -27.19
CA ALA A 153 0.93 14.11 -28.62
C ALA A 153 -0.07 13.17 -29.32
N GLU A 154 -0.37 12.02 -28.71
CA GLU A 154 -1.36 11.07 -29.25
C GLU A 154 -2.77 11.68 -29.27
N LEU A 155 -3.19 12.36 -28.20
CA LEU A 155 -4.49 13.05 -28.15
C LEU A 155 -4.60 14.19 -29.18
N LEU A 156 -3.54 14.99 -29.35
CA LEU A 156 -3.50 16.05 -30.36
C LEU A 156 -3.59 15.48 -31.78
N SER A 157 -2.94 14.34 -32.05
CA SER A 157 -3.01 13.67 -33.35
C SER A 157 -4.43 13.19 -33.70
N MET A 158 -5.26 12.91 -32.69
CA MET A 158 -6.68 12.57 -32.84
C MET A 158 -7.59 13.80 -33.03
N GLY A 159 -7.02 15.01 -32.95
CA GLY A 159 -7.75 16.29 -33.00
C GLY A 159 -8.51 16.61 -31.71
N VAL A 160 -8.10 16.06 -30.57
CA VAL A 160 -8.70 16.36 -29.26
C VAL A 160 -8.19 17.71 -28.75
N LYS A 161 -9.10 18.55 -28.25
CA LYS A 161 -8.74 19.81 -27.61
C LYS A 161 -8.43 19.57 -26.12
N ILE A 162 -7.19 19.85 -25.74
CA ILE A 162 -6.74 19.79 -24.35
C ILE A 162 -7.00 21.16 -23.69
N GLU A 163 -7.79 21.17 -22.62
CA GLU A 163 -8.08 22.37 -21.83
C GLU A 163 -7.04 22.59 -20.75
N SER A 164 -6.59 21.51 -20.10
CA SER A 164 -5.49 21.56 -19.13
C SER A 164 -4.77 20.23 -19.02
N SER A 165 -3.49 20.30 -18.63
CA SER A 165 -2.66 19.15 -18.30
C SER A 165 -1.73 19.52 -17.14
N SER A 166 -1.65 18.68 -16.12
CA SER A 166 -0.73 18.89 -15.00
C SER A 166 -0.15 17.59 -14.47
N LEU A 167 1.08 17.70 -13.97
CA LEU A 167 1.70 16.71 -13.11
C LEU A 167 1.31 17.00 -11.66
N PHE A 168 1.02 15.95 -10.90
CA PHE A 168 0.78 16.07 -9.47
C PHE A 168 1.55 15.00 -8.69
N GLU A 169 1.70 15.26 -7.40
CA GLU A 169 2.19 14.32 -6.41
C GLU A 169 1.05 13.96 -5.46
N GLU A 170 0.93 12.69 -5.10
CA GLU A 170 -0.10 12.19 -4.21
C GLU A 170 0.48 11.14 -3.27
N ILE A 171 0.09 11.19 -1.99
CA ILE A 171 0.43 10.16 -1.01
C ILE A 171 -0.75 9.19 -0.92
N LEU A 172 -0.52 7.94 -1.30
CA LEU A 172 -1.49 6.87 -1.20
C LEU A 172 -1.30 6.10 0.11
N GLU A 173 -2.40 5.82 0.80
CA GLU A 173 -2.42 4.92 1.96
C GLU A 173 -2.78 3.51 1.51
N TRP A 174 -1.96 2.55 1.90
CA TRP A 174 -2.14 1.13 1.64
C TRP A 174 -2.27 0.37 2.95
N ARG A 175 -3.30 -0.48 3.00
CA ARG A 175 -3.57 -1.42 4.08
C ARG A 175 -3.46 -2.84 3.56
N ASN A 176 -3.35 -3.81 4.46
CA ASN A 176 -3.23 -5.24 4.13
C ASN A 176 -1.97 -5.60 3.31
N ILE A 177 -0.88 -4.84 3.50
CA ILE A 177 0.43 -5.16 2.92
C ILE A 177 1.22 -5.97 3.94
N ASP A 178 1.82 -7.10 3.52
CA ASP A 178 2.75 -7.84 4.37
C ASP A 178 4.05 -7.03 4.54
N PRO A 179 4.50 -6.69 5.77
CA PRO A 179 5.72 -5.91 5.98
C PRO A 179 6.98 -6.51 5.35
N SER A 180 7.05 -7.83 5.18
CA SER A 180 8.18 -8.50 4.54
C SER A 180 8.31 -8.20 3.05
N MET A 181 7.21 -7.77 2.43
CA MET A 181 7.21 -7.29 1.05
C MET A 181 7.95 -5.96 0.98
N ILE A 182 7.72 -5.07 1.95
CA ILE A 182 8.39 -3.77 2.05
C ILE A 182 9.87 -3.92 2.45
N SER A 183 10.20 -4.84 3.37
CA SER A 183 11.58 -5.03 3.83
C SER A 183 12.55 -5.52 2.76
N LYS A 184 12.03 -6.12 1.68
CA LYS A 184 12.80 -6.62 0.54
C LYS A 184 12.93 -5.61 -0.61
N LEU A 185 12.33 -4.43 -0.48
CA LEU A 185 12.35 -3.45 -1.56
C LEU A 185 13.76 -2.86 -1.76
N PRO A 186 14.13 -2.50 -3.01
CA PRO A 186 15.37 -1.80 -3.27
C PRO A 186 15.42 -0.46 -2.54
N HIS A 187 16.62 -0.01 -2.16
CA HIS A 187 16.83 1.27 -1.46
C HIS A 187 16.23 2.50 -2.20
N LYS A 188 16.14 2.46 -3.53
CA LYS A 188 15.49 3.56 -4.27
C LYS A 188 13.99 3.67 -3.99
N ALA A 189 13.34 2.57 -3.62
CA ALA A 189 11.92 2.55 -3.27
C ALA A 189 11.65 3.05 -1.84
N THR A 190 12.64 2.96 -0.92
CA THR A 190 12.46 3.39 0.46
C THR A 190 12.32 4.91 0.64
N GLU A 191 12.71 5.71 -0.35
CA GLU A 191 12.46 7.17 -0.33
C GLU A 191 11.00 7.52 -0.65
N MET A 192 10.34 6.68 -1.45
CA MET A 192 8.95 6.87 -1.86
C MET A 192 7.96 6.22 -0.89
N ILE A 193 8.44 5.45 0.09
CA ILE A 193 7.61 4.66 0.98
C ILE A 193 7.91 5.00 2.43
N ARG A 194 6.85 5.21 3.19
CA ARG A 194 6.89 5.24 4.64
C ARG A 194 5.94 4.17 5.18
N TRP A 195 6.19 3.70 6.38
CA TRP A 195 5.30 2.74 7.03
C TRP A 195 5.23 3.00 8.53
N LYS A 196 4.15 2.53 9.14
CA LYS A 196 3.98 2.49 10.59
C LYS A 196 3.08 1.32 10.97
N TRP A 197 3.22 0.89 12.20
CA TRP A 197 2.25 0.06 12.89
C TRP A 197 1.37 0.97 13.76
N GLU A 198 0.05 0.84 13.66
CA GLU A 198 -0.94 1.65 14.36
C GLU A 198 -1.85 0.75 15.22
N ILE A 199 -1.87 0.98 16.54
CA ILE A 199 -2.63 0.21 17.53
C ILE A 199 -4.04 0.75 17.70
#